data_AF-A0A7Y4SJD2-F1
#
_entry.id   AF-A0A7Y4SJD2-F1
#
_cell.length_a   1.000
_cell.length_b   1.000
_cell.length_c   1.000
_cell.angle_alpha   90.00
_cell.angle_beta   90.00
_cell.angle_gamma   90.00
#
_symmetry.space_group_name_H-M   'P 1'
#
loop_
_entity.id
_entity.type
_entity.pdbx_description
1 polymer ?
#
loop_
_entity_poly.entity_id
_entity_poly.type
_entity_poly.pdbx_seq_one_letter_code
_entity_poly.pdbx_strand_id
1 'polypeptide(L)'
;GFTAVGSEIFEFVQANDSFRLRLTTMGRVLSGNPSDMSEMGKLARPFQLSVWAMAGVLGTDTIAKDEAVVLVEEGDRYRLEVFGPSPDGKQLLRRLLWFERDTLLVVREDRLTESGSVEATIQYEDFRPIGQVEGTSSAGDGRLLRPFKIILEDGKGQGSVQVTFHEMVPNQPLAATDLPQVSLR
;
A
#
# COMPACT_ATOMS: atom_id res chain seq x y z
N GLY A 1 3.55 14.84 -1.43
CA GLY A 1 5.00 14.84 -1.17
C GLY A 1 5.56 16.25 -1.33
N PHE A 2 6.69 16.56 -0.69
CA PHE A 2 7.31 17.91 -0.71
C PHE A 2 8.75 17.88 -1.25
N THR A 3 9.19 18.97 -1.88
CA THR A 3 10.58 19.19 -2.31
C THR A 3 11.48 19.43 -1.10
N ALA A 4 12.80 19.38 -1.30
CA ALA A 4 13.79 19.73 -0.27
C ALA A 4 13.63 21.18 0.27
N VAL A 5 12.90 22.05 -0.45
CA VAL A 5 12.57 23.42 -0.03
C VAL A 5 11.12 23.56 0.47
N GLY A 6 10.43 22.45 0.73
CA GLY A 6 9.09 22.41 1.32
C GLY A 6 7.93 22.69 0.37
N SER A 7 8.16 22.77 -0.95
CA SER A 7 7.09 22.95 -1.94
C SER A 7 6.40 21.64 -2.25
N GLU A 8 5.07 21.62 -2.41
CA GLU A 8 4.35 20.40 -2.77
C GLU A 8 4.78 19.88 -4.16
N ILE A 9 5.31 18.64 -4.22
CA ILE A 9 5.65 17.93 -5.47
C ILE A 9 4.40 17.32 -6.07
N PHE A 10 3.61 16.67 -5.21
CA PHE A 10 2.38 16.03 -5.61
C PHE A 10 1.38 15.95 -4.47
N GLU A 11 0.10 15.98 -4.84
CA GLU A 11 -1.03 15.63 -3.99
C GLU A 11 -1.59 14.29 -4.48
N PHE A 12 -1.77 13.33 -3.58
CA PHE A 12 -2.41 12.07 -3.91
C PHE A 12 -3.61 11.86 -3.00
N VAL A 13 -4.78 11.70 -3.60
CA VAL A 13 -6.02 11.36 -2.91
C VAL A 13 -6.53 10.06 -3.51
N GLN A 14 -6.77 9.08 -2.65
CA GLN A 14 -7.41 7.83 -3.03
C GLN A 14 -8.66 7.63 -2.17
N ALA A 15 -9.77 7.34 -2.81
CA ALA A 15 -11.03 7.03 -2.16
C ALA A 15 -11.74 5.94 -2.96
N ASN A 16 -12.05 4.83 -2.28
CA ASN A 16 -12.55 3.60 -2.91
C ASN A 16 -11.60 3.16 -4.05
N ASP A 17 -12.16 2.84 -5.21
CA ASP A 17 -11.42 2.44 -6.40
C ASP A 17 -10.98 3.63 -7.26
N SER A 18 -11.11 4.86 -6.78
CA SER A 18 -10.72 6.05 -7.55
C SER A 18 -9.51 6.74 -6.94
N PHE A 19 -8.64 7.27 -7.81
CA PHE A 19 -7.52 8.09 -7.37
C PHE A 19 -7.45 9.43 -8.12
N ARG A 20 -6.82 10.40 -7.48
CA ARG A 20 -6.39 11.67 -8.05
C ARG A 20 -4.94 11.94 -7.65
N LEU A 21 -4.07 12.11 -8.64
CA LEU A 21 -2.68 12.54 -8.47
C LEU A 21 -2.48 13.90 -9.13
N ARG A 22 -2.26 14.95 -8.33
CA ARG A 22 -1.86 16.27 -8.83
C ARG A 22 -0.35 16.39 -8.74
N LEU A 23 0.33 16.51 -9.88
CA LEU A 23 1.78 16.79 -9.98
C LEU A 23 1.97 18.30 -10.07
N THR A 24 2.13 18.96 -8.93
CA THR A 24 2.14 20.42 -8.81
C THR A 24 3.26 21.05 -9.64
N THR A 25 4.45 20.42 -9.69
CA THR A 25 5.60 20.90 -10.47
C THR A 25 5.39 20.86 -11.98
N MET A 26 4.43 20.06 -12.47
CA MET A 26 4.14 19.89 -13.90
C MET A 26 2.78 20.47 -14.30
N GLY A 27 2.02 21.04 -13.35
CA GLY A 27 0.66 21.51 -13.58
C GLY A 27 -0.30 20.42 -14.09
N ARG A 28 -0.01 19.14 -13.80
CA ARG A 28 -0.73 17.99 -14.35
C ARG A 28 -1.58 17.33 -13.27
N VAL A 29 -2.83 17.04 -13.59
CA VAL A 29 -3.71 16.21 -12.75
C VAL A 29 -3.99 14.91 -13.49
N LEU A 30 -3.83 13.80 -12.78
CA LEU A 30 -4.15 12.45 -13.24
C LEU A 30 -5.29 11.94 -12.36
N SER A 31 -6.29 11.32 -12.95
CA SER A 31 -7.41 10.71 -12.22
C SER A 31 -7.88 9.48 -12.99
N GLY A 32 -8.27 8.44 -12.28
CA GLY A 32 -8.70 7.18 -12.89
C GLY A 32 -8.96 6.10 -11.83
N ASN A 33 -9.29 4.89 -12.31
CA ASN A 33 -9.19 3.69 -11.48
C ASN A 33 -7.74 3.17 -11.50
N PRO A 34 -7.28 2.46 -10.45
CA PRO A 34 -6.03 1.70 -10.49
C PRO A 34 -5.94 0.74 -11.69
N SER A 35 -7.08 0.26 -12.21
CA SER A 35 -7.13 -0.55 -13.44
C SER A 35 -6.71 0.22 -14.71
N ASP A 36 -6.83 1.55 -14.72
CA ASP A 36 -6.56 2.40 -15.89
C ASP A 36 -5.09 2.85 -15.94
N MET A 37 -4.24 2.31 -15.06
CA MET A 37 -2.82 2.67 -14.92
C MET A 37 -2.01 2.50 -16.23
N SER A 38 -2.46 1.63 -17.14
CA SER A 38 -1.78 1.39 -18.43
C SER A 38 -1.71 2.65 -19.31
N GLU A 39 -2.66 3.59 -19.15
CA GLU A 39 -2.72 4.84 -19.91
C GLU A 39 -1.66 5.88 -19.46
N MET A 40 -0.98 5.63 -18.34
CA MET A 40 0.03 6.54 -17.78
C MET A 40 1.41 6.39 -18.45
N GLY A 41 1.57 5.47 -19.41
CA GLY A 41 2.80 5.27 -20.17
C GLY A 41 4.01 5.03 -19.28
N LYS A 42 5.08 5.82 -19.44
CA LYS A 42 6.31 5.70 -18.64
C LYS A 42 6.12 5.95 -17.14
N LEU A 43 5.03 6.62 -16.74
CA LEU A 43 4.74 6.89 -15.33
C LEU A 43 3.96 5.75 -14.65
N ALA A 44 3.40 4.83 -15.42
CA ALA A 44 2.57 3.75 -14.91
C ALA A 44 3.29 2.94 -13.83
N ARG A 45 4.53 2.52 -14.09
CA ARG A 45 5.29 1.68 -13.18
C ARG A 45 5.69 2.42 -11.89
N PRO A 46 6.39 3.57 -11.92
CA PRO A 46 6.71 4.31 -10.69
C PRO A 46 5.47 4.65 -9.84
N PHE A 47 4.34 4.93 -10.50
CA PHE A 47 3.09 5.22 -9.82
C PHE A 47 2.49 3.96 -9.16
N GLN A 48 2.41 2.84 -9.88
CA GLN A 48 1.99 1.55 -9.35
C GLN A 48 2.80 1.15 -8.11
N LEU A 49 4.12 1.28 -8.19
CA LEU A 49 5.03 1.06 -7.06
C LEU A 49 4.69 1.96 -5.87
N SER A 50 4.41 3.24 -6.10
CA SER A 50 4.04 4.18 -5.05
C SER A 50 2.69 3.82 -4.39
N VAL A 51 1.71 3.39 -5.18
CA VAL A 51 0.40 2.93 -4.66
C VAL A 51 0.57 1.69 -3.79
N TRP A 52 1.38 0.72 -4.22
CA TRP A 52 1.65 -0.48 -3.43
C TRP A 52 2.35 -0.17 -2.11
N ALA A 53 3.38 0.67 -2.13
CA ALA A 53 4.06 1.10 -0.91
C ALA A 53 3.09 1.75 0.10
N MET A 54 2.19 2.62 -0.38
CA MET A 54 1.23 3.30 0.49
C MET A 54 0.10 2.39 0.98
N ALA A 55 -0.34 1.41 0.19
CA ALA A 55 -1.44 0.52 0.55
C ALA A 55 -1.15 -0.28 1.84
N GLY A 56 0.10 -0.70 2.04
CA GLY A 56 0.56 -1.35 3.28
C GLY A 56 0.48 -0.44 4.51
N VAL A 57 0.75 0.85 4.37
CA VAL A 57 0.64 1.84 5.47
C VAL A 57 -0.81 2.10 5.82
N LEU A 58 -1.64 2.32 4.80
CA LEU A 58 -3.05 2.68 4.97
C LEU A 58 -3.88 1.47 5.41
N GLY A 59 -3.34 0.26 5.30
CA GLY A 59 -4.07 -0.97 5.59
C GLY A 59 -5.18 -1.23 4.56
N THR A 60 -5.03 -0.71 3.34
CA THR A 60 -6.01 -0.89 2.25
C THR A 60 -5.73 -2.14 1.43
N ASP A 61 -4.59 -2.82 1.66
CA ASP A 61 -4.20 -4.05 0.98
C ASP A 61 -4.62 -5.32 1.75
N THR A 62 -5.82 -5.30 2.35
CA THR A 62 -6.36 -6.45 3.09
C THR A 62 -6.60 -7.66 2.17
N ILE A 63 -6.71 -8.85 2.77
CA ILE A 63 -7.13 -10.05 2.04
C ILE A 63 -8.59 -9.87 1.58
N ALA A 64 -8.83 -9.95 0.28
CA ALA A 64 -10.13 -9.82 -0.34
C ALA A 64 -10.98 -11.10 -0.17
N LYS A 65 -12.29 -11.00 -0.41
CA LYS A 65 -13.24 -12.12 -0.21
C LYS A 65 -13.03 -13.30 -1.16
N ASP A 66 -12.48 -13.03 -2.33
CA ASP A 66 -12.19 -13.99 -3.40
C ASP A 66 -10.75 -14.51 -3.37
N GLU A 67 -9.96 -14.06 -2.39
CA GLU A 67 -8.62 -14.56 -2.14
C GLU A 67 -8.63 -15.70 -1.11
N ALA A 68 -7.69 -16.63 -1.27
CA ALA A 68 -7.41 -17.69 -0.32
C ALA A 68 -6.02 -17.49 0.29
N VAL A 69 -5.82 -17.94 1.52
CA VAL A 69 -4.54 -17.79 2.21
C VAL A 69 -4.04 -19.09 2.81
N VAL A 70 -2.72 -19.27 2.81
CA VAL A 70 -2.04 -20.37 3.50
C VAL A 70 -0.97 -19.76 4.41
N LEU A 71 -0.99 -20.12 5.68
CA LEU A 71 0.02 -19.72 6.65
C LEU A 71 1.12 -20.77 6.72
N VAL A 72 2.37 -20.33 6.55
CA VAL A 72 3.57 -21.16 6.60
C VAL A 72 4.46 -20.65 7.74
N GLU A 73 4.97 -21.56 8.54
CA GLU A 73 5.99 -21.25 9.54
C GLU A 73 7.37 -21.24 8.89
N GLU A 74 8.09 -20.12 8.99
CA GLU A 74 9.40 -19.93 8.34
C GLU A 74 10.41 -19.35 9.35
N GLY A 75 11.07 -20.23 10.10
CA GLY A 75 12.06 -19.82 11.10
C GLY A 75 11.43 -18.97 12.21
N ASP A 76 11.99 -17.77 12.41
CA ASP A 76 11.53 -16.75 13.36
C ASP A 76 10.33 -15.94 12.87
N ARG A 77 9.83 -16.23 11.65
CA ARG A 77 8.72 -15.53 11.02
C ARG A 77 7.58 -16.45 10.64
N TYR A 78 6.43 -15.84 10.38
CA TYR A 78 5.37 -16.45 9.58
C TYR A 78 5.42 -15.91 8.17
N ARG A 79 5.05 -16.74 7.20
CA ARG A 79 4.78 -16.33 5.82
C ARG A 79 3.34 -16.66 5.46
N LEU A 80 2.58 -15.66 5.04
CA LEU A 80 1.25 -15.85 4.48
C LEU A 80 1.35 -15.83 2.96
N GLU A 81 0.95 -16.93 2.35
CA GLU A 81 0.81 -17.08 0.90
C GLU A 81 -0.62 -16.68 0.51
N VAL A 82 -0.75 -15.66 -0.32
CA VAL A 82 -2.05 -15.14 -0.75
C VAL A 82 -2.30 -15.53 -2.20
N PHE A 83 -3.36 -16.28 -2.40
CA PHE A 83 -3.82 -16.74 -3.70
C PHE A 83 -5.02 -15.90 -4.12
N GLY A 84 -4.99 -15.42 -5.37
CA GLY A 84 -6.09 -14.66 -5.96
C GLY A 84 -6.52 -15.24 -7.30
N PRO A 85 -7.71 -14.85 -7.79
CA PRO A 85 -8.23 -15.37 -9.05
C PRO A 85 -7.34 -15.02 -10.25
N SER A 86 -7.33 -15.92 -11.23
CA SER A 86 -6.79 -15.68 -12.56
C SER A 86 -7.94 -15.50 -13.57
N PRO A 87 -7.67 -14.92 -14.75
CA PRO A 87 -8.64 -14.84 -15.84
C PRO A 87 -9.24 -16.21 -16.22
N ASP A 88 -8.48 -17.29 -16.03
CA ASP A 88 -8.88 -18.67 -16.31
C ASP A 88 -9.64 -19.33 -15.15
N GLY A 89 -9.99 -18.57 -14.10
CA GLY A 89 -10.70 -19.07 -12.91
C GLY A 89 -9.87 -19.92 -11.97
N LYS A 90 -8.55 -20.01 -12.18
CA LYS A 90 -7.63 -20.70 -11.26
C LYS A 90 -7.18 -19.76 -10.15
N GLN A 91 -6.80 -20.33 -9.02
CA GLN A 91 -6.13 -19.60 -7.94
C GLN A 91 -4.63 -19.54 -8.24
N LEU A 92 -4.08 -18.34 -8.31
CA LEU A 92 -2.65 -18.11 -8.52
C LEU A 92 -2.07 -17.44 -7.28
N LEU A 93 -0.85 -17.82 -6.90
CA LEU A 93 -0.12 -17.15 -5.84
C LEU A 93 0.20 -15.72 -6.31
N ARG A 94 -0.36 -14.72 -5.62
CA ARG A 94 -0.23 -13.29 -5.99
C ARG A 94 0.69 -12.53 -5.04
N ARG A 95 0.67 -12.88 -3.75
CA ARG A 95 1.45 -12.18 -2.73
C ARG A 95 2.06 -13.15 -1.74
N LEU A 96 3.22 -12.79 -1.22
CA LEU A 96 3.84 -13.40 -0.05
C LEU A 96 4.02 -12.32 1.00
N LEU A 97 3.52 -12.54 2.21
CA LEU A 97 3.62 -11.60 3.32
C LEU A 97 4.42 -12.24 4.45
N TRP A 98 5.47 -11.59 4.94
CA TRP A 98 6.22 -12.06 6.10
C TRP A 98 5.88 -11.24 7.34
N PHE A 99 5.63 -11.93 8.44
CA PHE A 99 5.23 -11.37 9.72
C PHE A 99 6.24 -11.73 10.80
N GLU A 100 6.53 -10.77 11.68
CA GLU A 100 7.22 -11.05 12.93
C GLU A 100 6.30 -11.84 13.87
N ARG A 101 6.79 -12.93 14.48
CA ARG A 101 5.96 -13.83 15.31
C ARG A 101 5.37 -13.14 16.54
N ASP A 102 6.15 -12.28 17.18
CA ASP A 102 5.76 -11.68 18.46
C ASP A 102 4.78 -10.52 18.30
N THR A 103 4.88 -9.77 17.20
CA THR A 103 4.09 -8.55 16.97
C THR A 103 3.02 -8.71 15.89
N LEU A 104 3.12 -9.76 15.08
CA LEU A 104 2.29 -10.02 13.90
C LEU A 104 2.30 -8.87 12.88
N LEU A 105 3.34 -8.02 12.91
CA LEU A 105 3.51 -6.95 11.94
C LEU A 105 4.08 -7.51 10.64
N VAL A 106 3.48 -7.13 9.51
CA VAL A 106 4.01 -7.43 8.18
C VAL A 106 5.31 -6.62 7.99
N VAL A 107 6.45 -7.29 7.88
CA VAL A 107 7.76 -6.65 7.69
C VAL A 107 8.25 -6.72 6.25
N ARG A 108 7.67 -7.62 5.45
CA ARG A 108 7.97 -7.74 4.03
C ARG A 108 6.76 -8.24 3.26
N GLU A 109 6.62 -7.75 2.04
CA GLU A 109 5.66 -8.23 1.06
C GLU A 109 6.35 -8.42 -0.29
N ASP A 110 6.19 -9.58 -0.91
CA ASP A 110 6.55 -9.79 -2.31
C ASP A 110 5.25 -9.87 -3.12
N ARG A 111 5.15 -9.08 -4.19
CA ARG A 111 4.11 -9.18 -5.21
C ARG A 111 4.62 -10.01 -6.36
N LEU A 112 3.79 -10.94 -6.85
CA LEU A 112 4.18 -11.91 -7.86
C LEU A 112 3.43 -11.70 -9.18
N THR A 113 4.13 -11.95 -10.28
CA THR A 113 3.52 -12.10 -11.61
C THR A 113 2.71 -13.39 -11.70
N GLU A 114 1.93 -13.55 -12.76
CA GLU A 114 1.22 -14.80 -13.04
C GLU A 114 2.13 -16.03 -13.20
N SER A 115 3.39 -15.82 -13.59
CA SER A 115 4.41 -16.87 -13.65
C SER A 115 5.03 -17.21 -12.29
N GLY A 116 4.62 -16.53 -11.22
CA GLY A 116 5.19 -16.68 -9.87
C GLY A 116 6.54 -15.99 -9.67
N SER A 117 6.97 -15.15 -10.61
CA SER A 117 8.19 -14.36 -10.47
C SER A 117 7.92 -13.13 -9.62
N VAL A 118 8.91 -12.69 -8.84
CA VAL A 118 8.77 -11.46 -8.04
C VAL A 118 8.64 -10.26 -8.98
N GLU A 119 7.51 -9.58 -8.88
CA GLU A 119 7.23 -8.34 -9.58
C GLU A 119 7.71 -7.14 -8.77
N ALA A 120 7.55 -7.15 -7.45
CA ALA A 120 8.07 -6.13 -6.56
C ALA A 120 8.25 -6.69 -5.15
N THR A 121 9.22 -6.13 -4.42
CA THR A 121 9.48 -6.43 -3.01
C THR A 121 9.30 -5.17 -2.19
N ILE A 122 8.51 -5.24 -1.12
CA ILE A 122 8.23 -4.14 -0.20
C ILE A 122 8.76 -4.54 1.18
N GLN A 123 9.48 -3.65 1.83
CA GLN A 123 9.97 -3.80 3.19
C GLN A 123 9.40 -2.69 4.06
N TYR A 124 8.88 -3.07 5.21
CA TYR A 124 8.28 -2.18 6.18
C TYR A 124 9.17 -2.15 7.42
N GLU A 125 9.64 -0.96 7.78
CA GLU A 125 10.60 -0.74 8.86
C GLU A 125 10.12 0.39 9.79
N ASP A 126 10.76 0.49 10.96
CA ASP A 126 10.57 1.59 11.91
C ASP A 126 9.10 1.72 12.33
N PHE A 127 8.52 0.64 12.84
CA PHE A 127 7.14 0.64 13.32
C PHE A 127 7.00 1.49 14.57
N ARG A 128 6.08 2.46 14.51
CA ARG A 128 5.78 3.35 15.64
C ARG A 128 4.28 3.43 15.88
N PRO A 129 3.85 3.68 17.12
CA PRO A 129 2.45 3.88 17.43
C PRO A 129 1.94 5.19 16.82
N ILE A 130 0.74 5.13 16.21
CA ILE A 130 -0.02 6.28 15.76
C ILE A 130 -1.37 6.33 16.49
N GLY A 131 -1.59 7.43 17.21
CA GLY A 131 -2.82 7.64 18.00
C GLY A 131 -3.02 6.68 19.19
N GLN A 132 -4.13 6.92 19.89
CA GLN A 132 -4.70 6.02 20.90
C GLN A 132 -6.11 5.68 20.40
N VAL A 133 -6.34 4.42 20.02
CA VAL A 133 -7.66 4.00 19.56
C VAL A 133 -8.47 3.61 20.79
N GLU A 134 -9.34 4.50 21.26
CA GLU A 134 -10.34 4.13 22.26
C GLU A 134 -11.32 3.12 21.64
N GLY A 135 -11.32 1.87 22.13
CA GLY A 135 -12.43 0.94 21.92
C GLY A 135 -12.16 -0.40 21.21
N THR A 136 -10.95 -0.68 20.70
CA THR A 136 -10.66 -2.02 20.16
C THR A 136 -10.20 -2.97 21.25
N SER A 137 -11.15 -3.76 21.75
CA SER A 137 -10.94 -4.82 22.74
C SER A 137 -10.37 -6.07 22.06
N SER A 138 -9.08 -6.05 21.74
CA SER A 138 -8.31 -7.24 21.34
C SER A 138 -6.95 -7.14 22.00
N ALA A 139 -6.56 -8.15 22.76
CA ALA A 139 -5.37 -8.16 23.62
C ALA A 139 -4.09 -7.67 22.89
N GLY A 140 -3.69 -6.44 23.17
CA GLY A 140 -2.54 -5.74 22.60
C GLY A 140 -2.74 -4.24 22.81
N ASP A 141 -1.70 -3.54 23.27
CA ASP A 141 -1.70 -2.09 23.54
C ASP A 141 -2.49 -1.37 22.42
N GLY A 142 -3.56 -0.63 22.75
CA GLY A 142 -4.57 -0.07 21.82
C GLY A 142 -4.06 1.05 20.90
N ARG A 143 -2.77 0.99 20.56
CA ARG A 143 -2.02 1.90 19.72
C ARG A 143 -1.78 1.24 18.39
N LEU A 144 -2.19 1.92 17.34
CA LEU A 144 -2.04 1.42 15.98
C LEU A 144 -0.58 1.53 15.56
N LEU A 145 0.15 0.42 15.43
CA LEU A 145 1.51 0.45 14.91
C LEU A 145 1.50 0.63 13.39
N ARG A 146 2.35 1.54 12.88
CA ARG A 146 2.54 1.79 11.44
C ARG A 146 4.01 1.95 11.10
N PRO A 147 4.45 1.51 9.90
CA PRO A 147 5.83 1.66 9.48
C PRO A 147 6.12 3.12 9.10
N PHE A 148 7.17 3.70 9.69
CA PHE A 148 7.64 5.04 9.33
C PHE A 148 8.67 5.01 8.20
N LYS A 149 9.14 3.83 7.79
CA LYS A 149 10.03 3.67 6.65
C LYS A 149 9.55 2.51 5.78
N ILE A 150 9.50 2.77 4.47
CA ILE A 150 9.13 1.79 3.46
C ILE A 150 10.19 1.82 2.38
N ILE A 151 10.66 0.64 2.01
CA ILE A 151 11.54 0.46 0.87
C ILE A 151 10.83 -0.48 -0.08
N LEU A 152 10.62 -0.05 -1.31
CA LEU A 152 10.06 -0.86 -2.36
C LEU A 152 11.06 -0.96 -3.50
N GLU A 153 11.30 -2.17 -3.97
CA GLU A 153 12.14 -2.46 -5.14
C GLU A 153 11.33 -3.13 -6.24
N ASP A 154 11.53 -2.67 -7.47
CA ASP A 154 11.03 -3.35 -8.66
C ASP A 154 11.75 -4.69 -8.86
N GLY A 155 11.02 -5.77 -9.13
CA GLY A 155 11.58 -7.11 -9.29
C GLY A 155 12.54 -7.27 -10.48
N LYS A 156 12.58 -6.31 -11.42
CA LYS A 156 13.56 -6.25 -12.51
C LYS A 156 14.72 -5.29 -12.20
N GLY A 157 14.76 -4.71 -11.01
CA GLY A 157 15.75 -3.72 -10.59
C GLY A 157 15.66 -2.39 -11.33
N GLN A 158 14.53 -2.11 -11.99
CA GLN A 158 14.39 -0.91 -12.84
C GLN A 158 13.95 0.35 -12.09
N GLY A 159 13.75 0.24 -10.78
CA GLY A 159 13.43 1.36 -9.92
C GLY A 159 13.20 0.93 -8.48
N SER A 160 13.24 1.91 -7.59
CA SER A 160 12.87 1.75 -6.20
C SER A 160 12.10 2.98 -5.71
N VAL A 161 11.27 2.78 -4.70
CA VAL A 161 10.57 3.83 -3.98
C VAL A 161 10.95 3.71 -2.52
N GLN A 162 11.48 4.78 -1.94
CA GLN A 162 11.65 4.86 -0.49
C GLN A 162 10.73 5.95 0.05
N VAL A 163 9.95 5.61 1.06
CA VAL A 163 9.11 6.56 1.79
C VAL A 163 9.58 6.58 3.23
N THR A 164 9.78 7.79 3.76
CA THR A 164 10.09 7.99 5.17
C THR A 164 9.14 9.04 5.72
N PHE A 165 8.30 8.63 6.66
CA PHE A 165 7.40 9.52 7.36
C PHE A 165 8.17 10.20 8.48
N HIS A 166 8.04 11.52 8.54
CA HIS A 166 8.53 12.29 9.68
C HIS A 166 7.48 12.32 10.79
N GLU A 167 6.21 12.37 10.39
CA GLU A 167 5.05 12.40 11.26
C GLU A 167 3.90 11.65 10.58
N MET A 168 3.16 10.87 11.37
CA MET A 168 1.87 10.29 10.98
C MET A 168 0.88 10.59 12.09
N VAL A 169 -0.20 11.28 11.74
CA VAL A 169 -1.31 11.60 12.64
C VAL A 169 -2.53 10.78 12.25
N PRO A 170 -3.33 10.31 13.22
CA PRO A 170 -4.62 9.70 12.92
C PRO A 170 -5.50 10.65 12.12
N ASN A 171 -6.28 10.10 11.19
CA ASN A 171 -7.27 10.89 10.46
C ASN A 171 -8.23 11.57 11.44
N GLN A 172 -8.46 12.87 11.24
CA GLN A 172 -9.59 13.52 11.88
C GLN A 172 -10.90 12.99 11.27
N PRO A 173 -12.02 13.01 12.02
CA PRO A 173 -13.32 12.65 11.45
C PRO A 173 -13.58 13.47 10.19
N LEU A 174 -13.72 12.78 9.05
CA LEU A 174 -14.04 13.43 7.79
C LEU A 174 -15.51 13.85 7.80
N ALA A 175 -15.79 15.13 7.53
CA ALA A 175 -17.14 15.59 7.28
C ALA A 175 -17.59 15.19 5.86
N ALA A 176 -18.90 15.11 5.63
CA ALA A 176 -19.44 14.78 4.31
C ALA A 176 -19.00 15.76 3.20
N THR A 177 -18.61 16.99 3.57
CA THR A 177 -18.07 18.03 2.68
C THR A 177 -16.63 17.78 2.24
N ASP A 178 -15.88 16.94 2.97
CA ASP A 178 -14.46 16.69 2.72
C ASP A 178 -14.24 15.57 1.68
N LEU A 179 -15.30 14.82 1.36
CA LEU A 179 -15.27 13.77 0.34
C LEU A 179 -15.44 14.40 -1.05
N PRO A 180 -14.68 13.96 -2.07
CA PRO A 180 -14.87 14.41 -3.42
C PRO A 180 -16.30 14.11 -3.88
N GLN A 181 -17.03 15.15 -4.28
CA GLN A 181 -18.35 14.98 -4.89
C GLN A 181 -18.15 14.25 -6.22
N VAL A 182 -18.54 12.98 -6.27
CA VAL A 182 -18.63 12.23 -7.51
C VAL A 182 -19.81 12.83 -8.28
N SER A 183 -19.52 13.75 -9.20
CA SER A 183 -20.50 14.20 -10.19
C SER A 183 -20.79 13.03 -11.12
N LEU A 184 -21.84 12.27 -10.81
CA LEU A 184 -22.47 11.36 -11.75
C LEU A 184 -22.95 12.20 -12.95
N ARG A 185 -22.28 12.05 -14.09
CA ARG A 185 -22.76 12.53 -15.40
C ARG A 185 -23.14 11.34 -16.24
#